data_AF-W1XPT2-F1
#
_entry.id   AF-W1XPT2-F1
#
_cell.length_a   1.000
_cell.length_b   1.000
_cell.length_c   1.000
_cell.angle_alpha   90.00
_cell.angle_beta   90.00
_cell.angle_gamma   90.00
#
_symmetry.space_group_name_H-M   'P 1'
#
loop_
_entity.id
_entity.type
_entity.pdbx_description
1 polymer ?
#
loop_
_entity_poly.entity_id
_entity_poly.type
_entity_poly.pdbx_seq_one_letter_code
_entity_poly.pdbx_strand_id
1 'polypeptide(L)' 'EAAETFSLNNLGRFADKLPSEPRENIVYQCWERFCQELGKQIPVAMTLEKNMPIGSGLGSSACSVVAALM' A
#
# COMPACT_ATOMS: atom_id res chain seq x y z
N GLU A 1 -0.85 -9.37 15.99
CA GLU A 1 0.02 -10.51 15.67
C GLU A 1 1.12 -9.99 14.74
N ALA A 2 2.39 -10.37 14.94
CA ALA A 2 3.46 -9.99 14.03
C ALA A 2 3.44 -10.94 12.83
N ALA A 3 3.54 -10.40 11.61
CA ALA A 3 3.55 -11.25 10.41
C ALA A 3 4.92 -11.92 10.24
N GLU A 4 4.94 -13.13 9.70
CA GLU A 4 6.19 -13.86 9.38
C GLU A 4 6.78 -13.41 8.04
N THR A 5 5.92 -12.92 7.14
CA THR A 5 6.28 -12.42 5.81
C THR A 5 5.52 -11.13 5.50
N PHE A 6 6.05 -10.33 4.56
CA PHE A 6 5.30 -9.20 4.04
C PHE A 6 4.12 -9.68 3.20
N SER A 7 2.94 -9.09 3.43
CA SER A 7 1.77 -9.28 2.58
C SER A 7 1.01 -7.98 2.41
N LEU A 8 0.45 -7.76 1.22
CA LEU A 8 -0.40 -6.60 0.92
C LEU A 8 -1.74 -7.10 0.38
N ASN A 9 -2.80 -6.85 1.14
CA ASN A 9 -4.17 -7.16 0.73
C ASN A 9 -4.89 -5.89 0.30
N ASN A 10 -5.54 -5.91 -0.86
CA ASN A 10 -6.28 -4.77 -1.38
C ASN A 10 -7.79 -5.04 -1.23
N LEU A 11 -8.49 -4.22 -0.48
CA LEU A 11 -9.92 -4.33 -0.20
C LEU A 11 -10.66 -3.05 -0.58
N GLY A 12 -11.99 -3.06 -0.55
CA GLY A 12 -12.82 -1.86 -0.75
C GLY A 12 -13.38 -1.70 -2.16
N ARG A 13 -14.30 -0.73 -2.31
CA ARG A 13 -15.15 -0.57 -3.51
C ARG A 13 -14.39 -0.33 -4.82
N PHE A 14 -13.19 0.24 -4.74
CA PHE A 14 -12.36 0.55 -5.90
C PHE A 14 -11.06 -0.26 -5.91
N ALA A 15 -10.98 -1.36 -5.15
CA ALA A 15 -9.81 -2.24 -5.13
C ALA A 15 -9.51 -2.81 -6.53
N ASP A 16 -10.54 -3.16 -7.30
CA ASP A 16 -10.42 -3.69 -8.66
C ASP A 16 -9.82 -2.71 -9.67
N LYS A 17 -9.66 -1.43 -9.28
CA LYS A 17 -9.00 -0.40 -10.09
C LYS A 17 -7.51 -0.27 -9.77
N LEU A 18 -7.01 -0.98 -8.77
CA LEU A 18 -5.58 -1.02 -8.46
C LEU A 18 -4.83 -1.89 -9.47
N PRO A 19 -3.53 -1.65 -9.67
CA PRO A 19 -2.70 -2.49 -10.53
C PRO A 19 -2.71 -3.94 -10.06
N SER A 20 -2.76 -4.87 -11.01
CA SER A 20 -2.66 -6.31 -10.75
C SER A 20 -1.26 -6.72 -10.29
N GLU A 21 -0.24 -5.98 -10.73
CA GLU A 21 1.16 -6.17 -10.33
C GLU A 21 1.40 -5.47 -8.98
N PRO A 22 1.75 -6.20 -7.90
CA PRO A 22 1.99 -5.61 -6.58
C PRO A 22 3.02 -4.49 -6.58
N ARG A 23 4.07 -4.58 -7.42
CA ARG A 23 5.12 -3.55 -7.53
C ARG A 23 4.63 -2.22 -8.07
N GLU A 24 3.53 -2.21 -8.82
CA GLU A 24 2.91 -0.98 -9.31
C GLU A 24 2.00 -0.34 -8.26
N ASN A 25 1.67 -1.05 -7.17
CA ASN A 25 0.90 -0.48 -6.08
C ASN A 25 1.76 0.51 -5.27
N ILE A 26 1.29 1.75 -5.17
CA ILE A 26 1.99 2.82 -4.43
C ILE A 26 2.27 2.42 -2.97
N VAL A 27 1.35 1.68 -2.33
CA VAL A 27 1.53 1.22 -0.95
C VAL A 27 2.67 0.21 -0.83
N TYR A 28 2.85 -0.65 -1.83
CA TYR A 28 3.98 -1.58 -1.91
C TYR A 28 5.29 -0.81 -2.09
N GLN A 29 5.32 0.18 -2.98
CA GLN A 29 6.50 1.03 -3.19
C GLN A 29 6.88 1.82 -1.93
N CYS A 30 5.90 2.31 -1.16
CA CYS A 30 6.15 2.93 0.13
C CYS A 30 6.80 1.97 1.12
N TRP A 31 6.31 0.72 1.21
CA TRP A 31 6.91 -0.30 2.06
C TRP A 31 8.34 -0.66 1.62
N GLU A 32 8.59 -0.81 0.31
CA GLU A 32 9.93 -1.04 -0.20
C GLU A 32 10.88 0.09 0.18
N ARG A 33 10.43 1.35 0.02
CA ARG A 33 11.23 2.51 0.38
C ARG A 33 11.49 2.56 1.89
N PHE A 34 10.50 2.27 2.71
CA PHE A 34 10.64 2.19 4.15
C PHE A 34 11.68 1.12 4.57
N CYS A 35 11.63 -0.06 3.95
CA CYS A 35 12.61 -1.12 4.19
C CYS A 35 14.03 -0.73 3.75
N GLN A 36 14.16 0.03 2.64
CA GLN A 36 15.45 0.56 2.17
C GLN A 36 16.06 1.53 3.20
N GLU A 37 15.28 2.47 3.72
CA GLU A 37 15.75 3.43 4.74
C GLU A 37 16.12 2.74 6.06
N LEU A 38 15.42 1.66 6.43
CA LEU A 38 15.75 0.86 7.60
C LEU A 38 16.91 -0.14 7.39
N GLY A 39 17.32 -0.36 6.14
CA GLY A 39 18.33 -1.37 5.79
C GLY A 39 17.91 -2.81 6.06
N LYS A 40 16.62 -3.09 6.25
CA LYS A 40 16.08 -4.44 6.49
C LYS A 40 14.65 -4.56 6.00
N GLN A 41 14.26 -5.77 5.58
CA GLN A 41 12.87 -6.06 5.26
C GLN A 41 12.06 -6.28 6.53
N ILE A 42 10.92 -5.59 6.62
CA ILE A 42 10.00 -5.72 7.75
C ILE A 42 8.85 -6.64 7.33
N PRO A 43 8.65 -7.79 7.98
CA PRO A 43 7.55 -8.69 7.69
C PRO A 43 6.27 -8.15 8.34
N VAL A 44 5.48 -7.40 7.56
CA VAL A 44 4.19 -6.85 7.99
C VAL A 44 3.09 -7.30 7.04
N ALA A 45 1.94 -7.64 7.62
CA ALA A 45 0.72 -7.85 6.87
C ALA A 45 -0.04 -6.52 6.79
N MET A 46 -0.12 -5.94 5.60
CA MET A 46 -0.75 -4.66 5.32
C MET A 46 -2.05 -4.86 4.55
N THR A 47 -3.06 -4.04 4.86
CA THR A 47 -4.33 -4.03 4.13
C THR A 47 -4.62 -2.61 3.65
N LEU A 48 -4.73 -2.43 2.34
CA LEU A 48 -5.16 -1.18 1.71
C LEU A 48 -6.66 -1.27 1.43
N GLU A 49 -7.46 -0.50 2.16
CA GLU A 49 -8.90 -0.38 1.89
C GLU A 49 -9.18 0.80 0.94
N LYS A 50 -9.33 0.51 -0.35
CA LYS A 50 -9.56 1.48 -1.42
C LYS A 50 -11.05 1.81 -1.59
N ASN A 51 -11.53 2.69 -0.73
CA ASN A 51 -12.91 3.20 -0.80
C ASN A 51 -13.06 4.51 -1.60
N MET A 52 -11.95 5.08 -2.08
CA MET A 52 -11.95 6.30 -2.90
C MET A 52 -11.65 6.03 -4.38
N PRO A 53 -12.38 6.69 -5.31
CA PRO A 53 -12.16 6.55 -6.75
C PRO A 53 -10.78 7.11 -7.16
N ILE A 54 -10.09 6.36 -8.02
CA ILE A 54 -8.80 6.75 -8.62
C ILE A 54 -9.04 7.86 -9.66
N GLY A 55 -8.18 8.88 -9.70
CA GLY A 55 -8.26 9.96 -10.70
C GLY A 55 -9.39 10.99 -10.46
N SER A 56 -10.02 10.98 -9.28
CA SER A 56 -11.15 11.87 -8.94
C SER A 56 -10.76 13.31 -8.54
N GLY A 57 -9.47 13.62 -8.47
CA GLY A 57 -8.98 14.90 -7.93
C GLY A 57 -9.03 15.02 -6.40
N LEU A 58 -9.48 13.97 -5.68
CA LEU A 58 -9.62 13.95 -4.22
C LEU A 58 -8.32 13.56 -3.46
N GLY A 59 -7.17 13.51 -4.12
CA GLY A 59 -5.90 13.17 -3.44
C GLY A 59 -5.75 11.69 -3.05
N SER A 60 -6.46 10.79 -3.73
CA SER A 60 -6.49 9.34 -3.46
C SER A 60 -5.09 8.67 -3.44
N SER A 61 -4.13 9.18 -4.21
CA SER A 61 -2.72 8.74 -4.22
C SER A 61 -1.94 9.27 -3.02
N ALA A 62 -2.06 10.57 -2.70
CA ALA A 62 -1.41 11.20 -1.55
C ALA A 62 -1.85 10.57 -0.21
N CYS A 63 -3.13 10.26 -0.06
CA CYS A 63 -3.65 9.55 1.10
C CYS A 63 -3.05 8.14 1.25
N SER A 64 -2.82 7.43 0.14
CA SER A 64 -2.24 6.08 0.16
C SER A 64 -0.76 6.11 0.58
N VAL A 65 -0.02 7.15 0.20
CA VAL A 65 1.39 7.35 0.62
C VAL A 65 1.48 7.67 2.11
N VAL A 66 0.63 8.59 2.60
CA VAL A 66 0.60 8.97 4.02
C VAL A 66 0.20 7.80 4.90
N ALA A 67 -0.83 7.04 4.51
CA ALA A 67 -1.29 5.87 5.26
C ALA A 67 -0.25 4.73 5.31
N ALA A 68 0.69 4.69 4.37
CA ALA A 68 1.75 3.68 4.34
C ALA A 68 3.01 4.10 5.12
N LEU A 69 3.17 5.38 5.46
CA LEU A 69 4.38 5.94 6.09
C LEU A 69 4.16 6.50 7.51
N MET A 70 2.92 6.74 7.93
CA MET A 70 2.54 7.07 9.32
C MET A 70 2.15 5.82 10.09
#